data_AF-A0A7T5RZ33-F1
#
_entry.id   AF-A0A7T5RZ33-F1
#
_cell.length_a   1.000
_cell.length_b   1.000
_cell.length_c   1.000
_cell.angle_alpha   90.00
_cell.angle_beta   90.00
_cell.angle_gamma   90.00
#
_symmetry.space_group_name_H-M   'P 1'
#
loop_
_entity.id
_entity.type
_entity.pdbx_description
1 polymer ?
#
loop_
_entity_poly.entity_id
_entity_poly.type
_entity_poly.pdbx_seq_one_letter_code
_entity_poly.pdbx_strand_id
1 'polypeptide(L)'
;TGDLTQYFITTAQAADKIQAFVTGGFQVGTGAEVNASSGAYIYVAWKIPSVVTVGYPPYGDLISVVFDTTGNANGAAYNSIMWRGSLGGPALNQGSVKFQIAASDSSSGPWNYIGAGCVGGDSDWYSPDSDLPVQLSCYSNLNNKRYFRYKVRICSSDCVSGGDYTPQINEIMISWSP
;
A
#
# COMPACT_ATOMS: atom_id res chain seq x y z
N THR A 1 1.85 -13.73 13.60
CA THR A 1 2.17 -15.14 13.89
C THR A 1 0.88 -15.93 13.82
N GLY A 2 0.78 -16.87 12.89
CA GLY A 2 -0.43 -17.64 12.56
C GLY A 2 -0.40 -19.04 13.15
N ASP A 3 -0.28 -19.14 14.47
CA ASP A 3 -0.17 -20.40 15.20
C ASP A 3 -1.54 -20.91 15.71
N LEU A 4 -2.63 -20.55 15.02
CA LEU A 4 -3.99 -20.87 15.44
C LEU A 4 -4.73 -21.55 14.29
N THR A 5 -5.29 -22.74 14.60
CA THR A 5 -5.91 -23.65 13.64
C THR A 5 -7.40 -23.80 13.94
N GLN A 6 -8.21 -23.94 12.89
CA GLN A 6 -9.58 -24.44 13.00
C GLN A 6 -9.57 -25.93 12.64
N TYR A 7 -9.66 -26.83 13.63
CA TYR A 7 -9.50 -28.26 13.41
C TYR A 7 -10.86 -28.97 13.29
N PHE A 8 -11.17 -29.46 12.08
CA PHE A 8 -12.33 -30.32 11.80
C PHE A 8 -11.82 -31.72 11.41
N ILE A 9 -12.22 -32.76 12.15
CA ILE A 9 -11.85 -34.14 11.83
C ILE A 9 -12.47 -34.57 10.49
N THR A 10 -11.70 -35.34 9.73
CA THR A 10 -11.90 -35.68 8.31
C THR A 10 -13.21 -36.43 8.03
N THR A 11 -14.30 -35.67 7.90
CA THR A 11 -15.51 -36.12 7.21
C THR A 11 -15.70 -35.24 5.98
N ALA A 12 -15.97 -35.85 4.83
CA ALA A 12 -16.29 -35.12 3.61
C ALA A 12 -17.43 -34.12 3.87
N GLN A 13 -17.53 -33.06 3.06
CA GLN A 13 -18.67 -32.15 3.12
C GLN A 13 -19.96 -32.96 3.06
N ALA A 14 -20.81 -32.79 4.08
CA ALA A 14 -22.05 -33.52 4.19
C ALA A 14 -23.20 -32.62 3.73
N ALA A 15 -24.03 -33.15 2.82
CA ALA A 15 -25.29 -32.53 2.49
C ALA A 15 -26.24 -32.56 3.71
N ASP A 16 -27.24 -31.69 3.66
CA ASP A 16 -28.37 -31.65 4.59
C ASP A 16 -28.02 -31.40 6.06
N LYS A 17 -26.94 -30.67 6.34
CA LYS A 17 -26.55 -30.25 7.70
C LYS A 17 -27.08 -28.85 8.06
N ILE A 18 -26.84 -27.85 7.21
CA ILE A 18 -27.45 -26.50 7.25
C ILE A 18 -28.01 -26.21 5.86
N GLN A 19 -29.25 -25.73 5.77
CA GLN A 19 -29.96 -25.54 4.49
C GLN A 19 -29.99 -24.10 4.01
N ALA A 20 -30.10 -23.15 4.94
CA ALA A 20 -30.21 -21.74 4.60
C ALA A 20 -29.76 -20.85 5.76
N PHE A 21 -29.28 -19.66 5.43
CA PHE A 21 -29.25 -18.55 6.38
C PHE A 21 -30.59 -17.83 6.29
N VAL A 22 -31.22 -17.61 7.43
CA VAL A 22 -32.52 -16.94 7.54
C VAL A 22 -32.36 -15.72 8.43
N THR A 23 -33.32 -14.79 8.38
CA THR A 23 -33.32 -13.64 9.28
C THR A 23 -33.31 -14.13 10.73
N GLY A 24 -32.25 -13.77 11.46
CA GLY A 24 -32.06 -14.16 12.87
C GLY A 24 -31.37 -15.51 13.10
N GLY A 25 -30.93 -16.22 12.06
CA GLY A 25 -30.20 -17.49 12.26
C GLY A 25 -29.97 -18.31 11.00
N PHE A 26 -30.10 -19.63 11.14
CA PHE A 26 -29.93 -20.60 10.06
C PHE A 26 -30.97 -21.71 10.18
N GLN A 27 -31.28 -22.33 9.05
CA GLN A 27 -32.14 -23.50 8.97
C GLN A 27 -31.30 -24.77 9.10
N VAL A 28 -31.60 -25.59 10.10
CA VAL A 28 -31.03 -26.94 10.27
C VAL A 28 -31.54 -27.85 9.15
N GLY A 29 -30.68 -28.72 8.62
CA GLY A 29 -31.06 -29.68 7.58
C GLY A 29 -31.71 -30.95 8.11
N THR A 30 -31.92 -31.93 7.22
CA THR A 30 -32.64 -33.18 7.50
C THR A 30 -31.71 -34.36 7.83
N GLY A 31 -30.40 -34.14 7.87
CA GLY A 31 -29.44 -35.17 8.25
C GLY A 31 -29.70 -35.73 9.66
N ALA A 32 -29.59 -37.05 9.82
CA ALA A 32 -29.79 -37.72 11.11
C ALA A 32 -28.83 -37.21 12.18
N GLU A 33 -27.63 -36.80 11.78
CA GLU A 33 -26.57 -36.29 12.64
C GLU A 33 -26.89 -34.90 13.21
N VAL A 34 -27.84 -34.15 12.64
CA VAL A 34 -28.28 -32.83 13.14
C VAL A 34 -29.71 -32.86 13.71
N ASN A 35 -30.34 -34.03 13.76
CA ASN A 35 -31.71 -34.24 14.26
C ASN A 35 -31.83 -35.39 15.28
N ALA A 36 -30.71 -35.95 15.75
CA ALA A 36 -30.72 -36.98 16.78
C ALA A 36 -31.16 -36.39 18.12
N SER A 37 -32.07 -37.10 18.81
CA SER A 37 -32.47 -36.72 20.16
C SER A 37 -31.25 -36.80 21.11
N SER A 38 -31.15 -35.86 22.04
CA SER A 38 -30.07 -35.73 23.04
C SER A 38 -28.66 -35.43 22.52
N GLY A 39 -28.48 -35.19 21.21
CA GLY A 39 -27.21 -34.73 20.64
C GLY A 39 -26.97 -33.24 20.88
N ALA A 40 -25.76 -32.87 21.32
CA ALA A 40 -25.31 -31.48 21.35
C ALA A 40 -24.66 -31.11 20.01
N TYR A 41 -25.10 -30.02 19.40
CA TYR A 41 -24.63 -29.55 18.10
C TYR A 41 -23.93 -28.21 18.20
N ILE A 42 -22.71 -28.14 17.66
CA ILE A 42 -21.91 -26.92 17.61
C ILE A 42 -21.84 -26.48 16.15
N TYR A 43 -22.32 -25.27 15.87
CA TYR A 43 -22.27 -24.68 14.54
C TYR A 43 -21.38 -23.44 14.58
N VAL A 44 -20.51 -23.33 13.59
CA VAL A 44 -19.81 -22.08 13.28
C VAL A 44 -20.18 -21.72 11.86
N ALA A 45 -20.78 -20.55 11.69
CA ALA A 45 -21.11 -20.01 10.39
C ALA A 45 -20.52 -18.61 10.27
N TRP A 46 -19.72 -18.40 9.23
CA TRP A 46 -19.31 -17.06 8.81
C TRP A 46 -19.88 -16.80 7.43
N LYS A 47 -20.54 -15.65 7.27
CA LYS A 47 -20.83 -15.11 5.95
C LYS A 47 -19.61 -14.30 5.54
N ILE A 48 -18.94 -14.71 4.47
CA ILE A 48 -18.05 -13.76 3.77
C ILE A 48 -19.01 -12.69 3.23
N PRO A 49 -18.92 -11.43 3.70
CA PRO A 49 -19.76 -10.37 3.12
C PRO A 49 -19.58 -10.39 1.60
N SER A 50 -20.68 -10.30 0.85
CA SER A 50 -20.63 -10.03 -0.59
C SER A 50 -19.66 -8.88 -0.76
N VAL A 51 -18.54 -9.14 -1.44
CA VAL A 51 -17.35 -8.27 -1.62
C VAL A 51 -17.50 -6.98 -0.83
N VAL A 52 -16.81 -6.87 0.29
CA VAL A 52 -16.61 -5.56 0.91
C VAL A 52 -15.83 -4.74 -0.13
N THR A 53 -16.54 -4.00 -0.97
CA THR A 53 -15.99 -2.88 -1.74
C THR A 53 -15.73 -1.75 -0.75
N VAL A 54 -14.93 -2.03 0.28
CA VAL A 54 -14.19 -0.95 0.92
C VAL A 54 -13.12 -0.67 -0.10
N GLY A 55 -13.38 0.32 -0.95
CA GLY A 55 -12.35 0.88 -1.79
C GLY A 55 -11.11 1.13 -0.93
N TYR A 56 -9.94 0.90 -1.51
CA TYR A 56 -8.68 1.27 -0.90
C TYR A 56 -8.73 2.74 -0.45
N PRO A 57 -8.02 3.11 0.63
CA PRO A 57 -7.95 4.49 1.07
C PRO A 57 -7.49 5.40 -0.09
N PRO A 58 -7.79 6.71 -0.06
CA PRO A 58 -7.41 7.62 -1.13
C PRO A 58 -5.92 7.55 -1.49
N TYR A 59 -5.07 7.40 -0.47
CA TYR A 59 -3.65 7.21 -0.61
C TYR A 59 -3.02 6.51 0.61
N GLY A 60 -1.76 6.11 0.45
CA GLY A 60 -0.86 5.74 1.54
C GLY A 60 0.52 6.35 1.34
N ASP A 61 1.14 6.80 2.44
CA ASP A 61 2.48 7.39 2.44
C ASP A 61 3.51 6.44 3.04
N LEU A 62 4.67 6.34 2.38
CA LEU A 62 5.85 5.68 2.91
C LEU A 62 7.02 6.68 2.88
N ILE A 63 7.73 6.78 4.00
CA ILE A 63 8.96 7.56 4.09
C ILE A 63 10.14 6.61 4.13
N SER A 64 11.13 6.86 3.28
CA SER A 64 12.35 6.06 3.22
C SER A 64 13.20 6.18 4.48
N VAL A 65 14.17 5.28 4.61
CA VAL A 65 15.32 5.48 5.50
C VAL A 65 16.17 6.68 5.05
N VAL A 66 17.17 7.04 5.86
CA VAL A 66 18.20 8.03 5.49
C VAL A 66 19.25 7.33 4.64
N PHE A 67 19.53 7.89 3.47
CA PHE A 67 20.62 7.46 2.60
C PHE A 67 21.77 8.46 2.66
N ASP A 68 23.01 7.96 2.67
CA ASP A 68 24.26 8.74 2.61
C ASP A 68 24.87 8.57 1.22
N THR A 69 25.03 9.66 0.45
CA THR A 69 25.40 9.58 -0.97
C THR A 69 26.89 9.60 -1.25
N THR A 70 27.70 10.16 -0.36
CA THR A 70 29.12 10.40 -0.64
C THR A 70 30.05 9.88 0.45
N GLY A 71 29.55 9.60 1.67
CA GLY A 71 30.39 9.22 2.80
C GLY A 71 31.39 10.31 3.24
N ASN A 72 31.36 11.49 2.60
CA ASN A 72 32.26 12.62 2.81
C ASN A 72 31.47 13.94 2.79
N ALA A 73 32.09 15.04 3.22
CA ALA A 73 31.37 16.29 3.48
C ALA A 73 30.95 17.09 2.22
N ASN A 74 31.32 16.66 1.00
CA ASN A 74 31.18 17.48 -0.20
C ASN A 74 29.74 17.54 -0.76
N GLY A 75 28.83 16.71 -0.23
CA GLY A 75 27.44 16.62 -0.68
C GLY A 75 27.28 16.05 -2.09
N ALA A 76 26.04 15.85 -2.53
CA ALA A 76 25.72 15.37 -3.86
C ALA A 76 24.79 16.35 -4.60
N ALA A 77 24.80 16.28 -5.94
CA ALA A 77 23.76 16.83 -6.79
C ALA A 77 22.77 15.73 -7.17
N TYR A 78 21.51 15.88 -6.77
CA TYR A 78 20.46 14.90 -7.07
C TYR A 78 19.82 15.23 -8.41
N ASN A 79 19.89 14.30 -9.36
CA ASN A 79 19.60 14.56 -10.76
C ASN A 79 18.16 14.23 -11.13
N SER A 80 17.71 13.02 -10.78
CA SER A 80 16.40 12.51 -11.16
C SER A 80 15.88 11.45 -10.20
N ILE A 81 14.57 11.28 -10.21
CA ILE A 81 13.87 10.18 -9.56
C ILE A 81 13.01 9.44 -10.58
N MET A 82 12.99 8.12 -10.49
CA MET A 82 12.11 7.25 -11.26
C MET A 82 11.64 6.08 -10.41
N TRP A 83 10.60 5.40 -10.87
CA TRP A 83 10.11 4.18 -10.24
C TRP A 83 9.69 3.16 -11.30
N ARG A 84 9.63 1.91 -10.88
CA ARG A 84 9.10 0.79 -11.68
C ARG A 84 7.99 0.09 -10.94
N GLY A 85 7.00 -0.35 -11.70
CA GLY A 85 5.93 -1.19 -11.19
C GLY A 85 4.71 -1.12 -12.08
N SER A 86 3.53 -1.23 -11.49
CA SER A 86 2.27 -1.18 -12.22
C SER A 86 1.28 -0.25 -11.53
N LEU A 87 0.51 0.48 -12.34
CA LEU A 87 -0.71 1.10 -11.88
C LEU A 87 -1.75 -0.02 -11.73
N GLY A 88 -2.39 -0.13 -10.57
CA GLY A 88 -3.08 -1.36 -10.16
C GLY A 88 -4.35 -1.73 -10.92
N GLY A 89 -4.77 -0.94 -11.91
CA GLY A 89 -6.04 -1.13 -12.61
C GLY A 89 -5.91 -1.49 -14.09
N PRO A 90 -6.99 -2.01 -14.73
CA PRO A 90 -7.02 -2.39 -16.14
C PRO A 90 -6.76 -1.25 -17.15
N ALA A 91 -6.72 0.01 -16.72
CA ALA A 91 -6.44 1.17 -17.57
C ALA A 91 -5.24 2.00 -17.06
N LEU A 92 -4.58 2.72 -17.97
CA LEU A 92 -3.36 3.50 -17.72
C LEU A 92 -3.51 4.66 -16.70
N ASN A 93 -4.71 4.94 -16.19
CA ASN A 93 -5.01 6.08 -15.31
C ASN A 93 -5.65 5.68 -13.97
N GLN A 94 -5.46 4.43 -13.53
CA GLN A 94 -6.03 3.92 -12.28
C GLN A 94 -4.99 3.90 -11.17
N GLY A 95 -4.81 5.07 -10.57
CA GLY A 95 -3.86 5.35 -9.51
C GLY A 95 -2.70 6.20 -9.99
N SER A 96 -1.94 6.72 -9.04
CA SER A 96 -0.73 7.50 -9.31
C SER A 96 0.31 7.30 -8.23
N VAL A 97 1.58 7.45 -8.60
CA VAL A 97 2.71 7.42 -7.68
C VAL A 97 3.33 8.81 -7.66
N LYS A 98 3.45 9.38 -6.46
CA LYS A 98 3.96 10.73 -6.24
C LYS A 98 5.14 10.69 -5.28
N PHE A 99 6.10 11.58 -5.50
CA PHE A 99 7.30 11.68 -4.66
C PHE A 99 7.49 13.08 -4.12
N GLN A 100 7.99 13.15 -2.89
CA GLN A 100 8.71 14.30 -2.36
C GLN A 100 10.10 13.83 -1.97
N ILE A 101 11.08 14.72 -2.08
CA ILE A 101 12.45 14.46 -1.66
C ILE A 101 12.88 15.50 -0.62
N ALA A 102 13.69 15.07 0.33
CA ALA A 102 14.30 15.93 1.32
C ALA A 102 15.80 15.63 1.34
N ALA A 103 16.64 16.66 1.41
CA ALA A 103 18.08 16.51 1.52
C ALA A 103 18.64 17.34 2.67
N SER A 104 19.73 16.89 3.28
CA SER A 104 20.33 17.50 4.47
C SER A 104 21.83 17.23 4.55
N ASP A 105 22.55 18.08 5.29
CA ASP A 105 23.96 17.88 5.64
C ASP A 105 24.12 17.04 6.91
N SER A 106 23.03 16.74 7.61
CA SER A 106 23.01 15.91 8.82
C SER A 106 22.14 14.68 8.62
N SER A 107 22.60 13.54 9.16
CA SER A 107 21.85 12.29 9.19
C SER A 107 20.58 12.36 10.06
N SER A 108 20.44 13.39 10.89
CA SER A 108 19.24 13.66 11.68
C SER A 108 18.26 14.63 11.01
N GLY A 109 18.60 15.20 9.84
CA GLY A 109 17.83 16.26 9.20
C GLY A 109 18.31 17.67 9.59
N PRO A 110 17.60 18.72 9.18
CA PRO A 110 16.15 18.77 8.93
C PRO A 110 15.71 18.06 7.66
N TRP A 111 14.49 17.49 7.70
CA TRP A 111 13.86 16.81 6.56
C TRP A 111 12.70 17.64 6.00
N ASN A 112 12.99 18.55 5.08
CA ASN A 112 11.96 19.29 4.36
C ASN A 112 11.62 18.56 3.05
N TYR A 113 10.50 17.83 3.05
CA TYR A 113 10.01 17.09 1.88
C TYR A 113 9.39 18.05 0.88
N ILE A 114 10.04 18.20 -0.27
CA ILE A 114 9.64 19.13 -1.33
C ILE A 114 9.29 18.40 -2.63
N GLY A 115 8.38 18.98 -3.41
CA GLY A 115 8.00 18.52 -4.74
C GLY A 115 8.68 19.30 -5.88
N ALA A 116 8.10 19.22 -7.08
CA ALA A 116 8.64 19.83 -8.29
C ALA A 116 8.63 21.36 -8.27
N GLY A 117 7.72 21.96 -7.50
CA GLY A 117 7.64 23.40 -7.24
C GLY A 117 8.57 23.90 -6.13
N CYS A 118 9.40 23.02 -5.55
CA CYS A 118 10.35 23.32 -4.48
C CYS A 118 9.71 23.82 -3.19
N VAL A 119 8.44 23.45 -2.97
CA VAL A 119 7.70 23.75 -1.75
C VAL A 119 7.31 22.47 -1.04
N GLY A 120 7.16 22.56 0.28
CA GLY A 120 6.75 21.42 1.09
C GLY A 120 5.23 21.34 1.26
N GLY A 121 4.78 20.20 1.82
CA GLY A 121 3.37 19.95 2.11
C GLY A 121 2.63 19.23 0.97
N ASP A 122 1.34 19.00 1.15
CA ASP A 122 0.60 18.06 0.29
C ASP A 122 0.20 18.60 -1.09
N SER A 123 0.52 19.86 -1.38
CA SER A 123 0.19 20.52 -2.66
C SER A 123 1.25 20.37 -3.75
N ASP A 124 2.47 19.90 -3.42
CA ASP A 124 3.58 19.83 -4.35
C ASP A 124 4.30 18.49 -4.31
N TRP A 125 4.38 17.84 -5.48
CA TRP A 125 4.92 16.50 -5.65
C TRP A 125 5.57 16.34 -7.03
N TYR A 126 6.63 15.56 -7.10
CA TYR A 126 7.07 14.96 -8.34
C TYR A 126 6.10 13.83 -8.72
N SER A 127 5.63 13.80 -9.97
CA SER A 127 4.70 12.77 -10.46
C SER A 127 5.25 12.10 -11.73
N PRO A 128 6.33 11.31 -11.62
CA PRO A 128 6.87 10.55 -12.75
C PRO A 128 5.95 9.41 -13.15
N ASP A 129 5.84 9.17 -14.46
CA ASP A 129 5.27 7.92 -15.00
C ASP A 129 6.20 6.73 -14.69
N SER A 130 5.65 5.50 -14.70
CA SER A 130 6.48 4.29 -14.54
C SER A 130 7.55 4.23 -15.62
N ASP A 131 8.76 3.84 -15.22
CA ASP A 131 9.94 3.70 -16.08
C ASP A 131 10.43 5.01 -16.73
N LEU A 132 9.86 6.17 -16.37
CA LEU A 132 10.28 7.46 -16.88
C LEU A 132 10.87 8.34 -15.76
N PRO A 133 12.15 8.76 -15.86
CA PRO A 133 12.75 9.63 -14.87
C PRO A 133 12.21 11.07 -14.99
N VAL A 134 11.92 11.66 -13.83
CA VAL A 134 11.67 13.10 -13.71
C VAL A 134 12.87 13.78 -13.07
N GLN A 135 13.22 14.95 -13.60
CA GLN A 135 14.32 15.76 -13.10
C GLN A 135 13.98 16.34 -11.71
N LEU A 136 14.96 16.31 -10.81
CA LEU A 136 14.90 16.98 -9.52
C LEU A 136 15.40 18.42 -9.67
N SER A 137 14.47 19.35 -9.94
CA SER A 137 14.75 20.75 -10.30
C SER A 137 15.14 21.67 -9.12
N CYS A 138 14.93 21.23 -7.88
CA CYS A 138 15.05 22.08 -6.69
C CYS A 138 16.48 22.19 -6.17
N TYR A 139 17.39 22.61 -7.05
CA TYR A 139 18.84 22.59 -6.85
C TYR A 139 19.29 23.29 -5.56
N SER A 140 18.68 24.42 -5.19
CA SER A 140 19.00 25.15 -3.96
C SER A 140 18.77 24.36 -2.68
N ASN A 141 17.84 23.41 -2.71
CA ASN A 141 17.44 22.61 -1.56
C ASN A 141 18.07 21.22 -1.58
N LEU A 142 18.39 20.71 -2.78
CA LEU A 142 18.86 19.34 -2.98
C LEU A 142 20.37 19.26 -3.20
N ASN A 143 20.98 20.23 -3.88
CA ASN A 143 22.40 20.14 -4.21
C ASN A 143 23.29 20.46 -3.01
N ASN A 144 24.50 19.91 -3.06
CA ASN A 144 25.52 20.02 -2.02
C ASN A 144 25.00 19.50 -0.67
N LYS A 145 24.14 18.47 -0.70
CA LYS A 145 23.60 17.78 0.48
C LYS A 145 24.05 16.33 0.51
N ARG A 146 24.57 15.88 1.64
CA ARG A 146 25.11 14.52 1.81
C ARG A 146 24.04 13.45 2.00
N TYR A 147 22.99 13.78 2.73
CA TYR A 147 21.95 12.82 3.08
C TYR A 147 20.67 13.15 2.34
N PHE A 148 19.92 12.12 1.97
CA PHE A 148 18.55 12.30 1.46
C PHE A 148 17.56 11.29 2.05
N ARG A 149 16.29 11.68 1.96
CA ARG A 149 15.13 10.82 2.14
C ARG A 149 14.14 11.13 1.04
N TYR A 150 13.32 10.14 0.68
CA TYR A 150 12.13 10.38 -0.11
C TYR A 150 10.88 10.00 0.69
N LYS A 151 9.78 10.69 0.39
CA LYS A 151 8.42 10.28 0.73
C LYS A 151 7.75 9.89 -0.57
N VAL A 152 7.18 8.70 -0.61
CA VAL A 152 6.34 8.25 -1.72
C VAL A 152 4.90 8.20 -1.25
N ARG A 153 3.99 8.73 -2.07
CA ARG A 153 2.55 8.62 -1.91
C ARG A 153 2.00 7.75 -3.03
N ILE A 154 1.35 6.67 -2.65
CA ILE A 154 0.63 5.77 -3.56
C ILE A 154 -0.83 6.16 -3.50
N CYS A 155 -1.41 6.57 -4.62
CA CYS A 155 -2.79 6.99 -4.71
C CYS A 155 -3.63 5.93 -5.41
N SER A 156 -4.76 5.58 -4.81
CA SER A 156 -5.68 4.57 -5.36
C SER A 156 -6.37 5.05 -6.64
N SER A 157 -6.63 6.37 -6.72
CA SER A 157 -7.11 7.06 -7.91
C SER A 157 -6.48 8.46 -8.00
N ASP A 158 -7.13 9.47 -7.42
CA ASP A 158 -6.78 10.90 -7.48
C ASP A 158 -6.10 11.44 -6.20
N CYS A 159 -5.80 10.56 -5.24
CA CYS A 159 -5.30 10.89 -3.90
C CYS A 159 -6.30 11.66 -3.01
N VAL A 160 -7.58 11.75 -3.38
CA VAL A 160 -8.62 12.45 -2.63
C VAL A 160 -9.76 11.51 -2.28
N SER A 161 -10.18 10.69 -3.24
CA SER A 161 -11.24 9.71 -3.12
C SER A 161 -10.64 8.31 -2.96
N GLY A 162 -11.28 7.46 -2.14
CA GLY A 162 -10.96 6.04 -2.12
C GLY A 162 -11.21 5.42 -3.49
N GLY A 163 -10.43 4.39 -3.86
CA GLY A 163 -10.48 3.77 -5.18
C GLY A 163 -10.42 2.25 -5.13
N ASP A 164 -10.69 1.58 -6.25
CA ASP A 164 -10.72 0.11 -6.32
C ASP A 164 -9.37 -0.53 -6.69
N TYR A 165 -8.37 0.30 -6.98
CA TYR A 165 -7.05 -0.12 -7.42
C TYR A 165 -5.98 0.60 -6.59
N THR A 166 -4.83 -0.03 -6.42
CA THR A 166 -3.66 0.60 -5.79
C THR A 166 -2.43 0.29 -6.65
N PRO A 167 -1.61 1.29 -7.01
CA PRO A 167 -0.33 1.04 -7.63
C PRO A 167 0.55 0.10 -6.79
N GLN A 168 1.38 -0.68 -7.49
CA GLN A 168 2.46 -1.46 -6.90
C GLN A 168 3.79 -0.87 -7.35
N ILE A 169 4.67 -0.60 -6.39
CA ILE A 169 6.02 -0.11 -6.65
C ILE A 169 6.98 -1.25 -6.37
N ASN A 170 7.71 -1.67 -7.40
CA ASN A 170 8.73 -2.71 -7.30
C ASN A 170 10.10 -2.10 -7.00
N GLU A 171 10.39 -0.93 -7.56
CA GLU A 171 11.69 -0.28 -7.45
C GLU A 171 11.55 1.24 -7.47
N ILE A 172 12.39 1.92 -6.70
CA ILE A 172 12.57 3.39 -6.73
C ILE A 172 14.05 3.63 -6.95
N MET A 173 14.37 4.43 -7.97
CA MET A 173 15.72 4.80 -8.32
C MET A 173 15.88 6.31 -8.24
N ILE A 174 16.94 6.76 -7.57
CA ILE A 174 17.36 8.15 -7.53
C ILE A 174 18.77 8.20 -8.10
N SER A 175 18.99 9.09 -9.06
CA SER A 175 20.31 9.35 -9.64
C SER A 175 20.93 10.57 -8.98
N TRP A 176 22.22 10.49 -8.65
CA TRP A 176 22.99 11.60 -8.13
C TRP A 176 24.42 11.59 -8.69
N SER A 177 25.10 12.73 -8.60
CA SER A 177 26.52 12.86 -8.90
C SER A 177 27.27 13.53 -7.73
N PRO A 178 28.57 13.22 -7.54
CA PRO A 178 29.43 13.93 -6.59
C PRO A 178 29.61 15.41 -6.92
#